data_AF-A0A140FWR4-F1
#
_entry.id   AF-A0A140FWR4-F1
#
_cell.length_a   1.000
_cell.length_b   1.000
_cell.length_c   1.000
_cell.angle_alpha   90.00
_cell.angle_beta   90.00
_cell.angle_gamma   90.00
#
_symmetry.space_group_name_H-M   'P 1'
#
loop_
_entity.id
_entity.type
_entity.pdbx_description
1 polymer ?
#
loop_
_entity_poly.entity_id
_entity_poly.type
_entity_poly.pdbx_seq_one_letter_code
_entity_poly.pdbx_strand_id
1 'polypeptide(L)'
;MRLKLLSISHYKNLKNFNLEFDGESFVDLFVGKNGSGKSNLFEALVEIFRHLYEYDRENIEPKFDYTIIYDINDVATEIIWEAGQLTINGRERSTIGETLLPDNVLIYYSGHNEIIKNLVSDYEETFRKRIKMLTLMKAATS
;
A
#
# COMPACT_ATOMS: atom_id res chain seq x y z
N MET A 1 1.98 1.71 -13.17
CA MET A 1 3.00 1.59 -12.11
C MET A 1 3.77 0.31 -12.32
N ARG A 2 5.07 0.31 -12.04
CA ARG A 2 5.93 -0.88 -11.95
C ARG A 2 6.67 -0.87 -10.62
N LEU A 3 6.45 -1.86 -9.76
CA LEU A 3 7.23 -2.00 -8.53
C LEU A 3 8.67 -2.40 -8.88
N LYS A 4 9.63 -1.85 -8.13
CA LYS A 4 11.08 -2.07 -8.30
C LYS A 4 11.69 -2.68 -7.05
N LEU A 5 11.27 -2.21 -5.89
CA LEU A 5 11.73 -2.73 -4.61
C LEU A 5 10.62 -2.65 -3.56
N LEU A 6 10.57 -3.66 -2.70
CA LEU A 6 9.83 -3.65 -1.45
C LEU A 6 10.72 -4.18 -0.32
N SER A 7 10.91 -3.36 0.71
CA SER A 7 11.53 -3.77 1.96
C SER A 7 10.53 -3.63 3.10
N ILE A 8 10.51 -4.60 4.02
CA ILE A 8 9.65 -4.64 5.21
C ILE A 8 10.50 -5.06 6.40
N SER A 9 10.54 -4.22 7.44
CA SER A 9 11.32 -4.51 8.65
C SER A 9 10.74 -5.72 9.40
N HIS A 10 9.47 -5.66 9.78
CA HIS A 10 8.81 -6.76 10.47
C HIS A 10 7.29 -6.77 10.28
N TYR A 11 6.78 -7.74 9.52
CA TYR A 11 5.34 -8.02 9.40
C TYR A 11 5.06 -9.52 9.51
N LYS A 12 4.52 -9.95 10.65
CA LYS A 12 4.25 -11.37 10.95
C LYS A 12 5.49 -12.25 10.76
N ASN A 13 5.54 -13.05 9.70
CA ASN A 13 6.68 -13.91 9.38
C ASN A 13 7.66 -13.28 8.37
N LEU A 14 7.35 -12.10 7.83
CA LEU A 14 8.28 -11.30 7.03
C LEU A 14 9.17 -10.52 7.99
N LYS A 15 10.44 -10.91 8.09
CA LYS A 15 11.42 -10.26 8.98
C LYS A 15 12.63 -9.87 8.16
N ASN A 16 12.98 -8.58 8.17
CA ASN A 16 14.00 -7.99 7.30
C ASN A 16 13.83 -8.46 5.85
N PHE A 17 12.58 -8.42 5.38
CA PHE A 17 12.21 -8.94 4.08
C PHE A 17 12.57 -7.91 3.02
N ASN A 18 13.37 -8.31 2.03
CA ASN A 18 13.71 -7.49 0.88
C ASN A 18 13.33 -8.24 -0.40
N LEU A 19 12.63 -7.57 -1.29
CA LEU A 19 12.21 -8.09 -2.59
C LEU A 19 12.52 -7.05 -3.67
N GLU A 20 13.39 -7.43 -4.60
CA GLU A 20 13.68 -6.66 -5.80
C GLU A 20 12.95 -7.28 -6.98
N PHE A 21 12.31 -6.43 -7.78
CA PHE A 21 11.59 -6.81 -9.00
C PHE A 21 12.53 -6.57 -10.18
N ASP A 22 13.32 -7.58 -10.53
CA ASP A 22 14.49 -7.45 -11.41
C ASP A 22 14.24 -7.69 -12.91
N GLY A 23 12.99 -7.97 -13.30
CA GLY A 23 12.66 -8.23 -14.70
C GLY A 23 12.43 -6.95 -15.52
N GLU A 24 12.61 -7.04 -16.84
CA GLU A 24 11.87 -6.25 -17.83
C GLU A 24 10.44 -6.78 -18.02
N SER A 25 10.20 -8.02 -17.59
CA SER A 25 8.93 -8.75 -17.68
C SER A 25 7.78 -8.01 -17.02
N PHE A 26 6.59 -8.04 -17.64
CA PHE A 26 5.39 -7.42 -17.08
C PHE A 26 4.78 -8.19 -15.90
N VAL A 27 5.18 -9.45 -15.71
CA VAL A 27 4.60 -10.35 -14.71
C VAL A 27 5.72 -10.92 -13.85
N ASP A 28 5.57 -10.75 -12.53
CA ASP A 28 6.40 -11.37 -11.52
C ASP A 28 5.68 -12.56 -10.89
N LEU A 29 6.37 -13.69 -10.76
CA LEU A 29 5.82 -14.91 -10.17
C LEU A 29 6.47 -15.19 -8.81
N PHE A 30 5.70 -15.02 -7.74
CA PHE A 30 6.14 -15.32 -6.40
C PHE A 30 5.56 -16.66 -5.91
N VAL A 31 6.42 -17.68 -5.76
CA VAL A 31 6.02 -19.05 -5.38
C VAL A 31 6.76 -19.54 -4.13
N GLY A 32 6.12 -20.41 -3.36
CA GLY A 32 6.71 -20.98 -2.15
C GLY A 32 5.77 -21.95 -1.44
N LYS A 33 6.29 -22.67 -0.45
CA LYS A 33 5.50 -23.63 0.36
C LYS A 33 4.39 -22.93 1.16
N ASN A 34 3.42 -23.69 1.67
CA ASN A 34 2.43 -23.16 2.60
C ASN A 34 3.14 -22.61 3.85
N GLY A 35 2.69 -21.45 4.34
CA GLY A 35 3.34 -20.75 5.46
C GLY A 35 4.60 -19.96 5.08
N SER A 36 5.00 -19.90 3.80
CA SER A 36 6.20 -19.15 3.37
C SER A 36 6.05 -17.62 3.37
N GLY A 37 4.93 -17.08 3.84
CA GLY A 37 4.70 -15.63 3.90
C GLY A 37 4.01 -15.00 2.68
N LYS A 38 3.60 -15.78 1.67
CA LYS A 38 2.91 -15.25 0.48
C LYS A 38 1.69 -14.39 0.83
N SER A 39 0.76 -14.91 1.66
CA SER A 39 -0.40 -14.13 2.09
C SER A 39 -0.01 -12.89 2.90
N ASN A 40 1.02 -13.00 3.74
CA ASN A 40 1.51 -11.87 4.55
C ASN A 40 2.13 -10.76 3.68
N LEU A 41 2.74 -11.11 2.54
CA LEU A 41 3.22 -10.13 1.56
C LEU A 41 2.06 -9.34 0.95
N PHE A 42 0.97 -10.02 0.56
CA PHE A 42 -0.23 -9.34 0.07
C PHE A 42 -0.85 -8.43 1.13
N GLU A 43 -0.95 -8.90 2.37
CA GLU A 43 -1.48 -8.10 3.48
C GLU A 43 -0.63 -6.85 3.74
N ALA A 44 0.71 -6.98 3.78
CA ALA A 44 1.61 -5.85 3.94
C ALA A 44 1.50 -4.85 2.78
N LEU A 45 1.39 -5.31 1.53
CA LEU A 45 1.16 -4.44 0.38
C LEU A 45 -0.16 -3.66 0.50
N VAL A 46 -1.24 -4.32 0.91
CA VAL A 46 -2.54 -3.64 1.14
C VAL A 46 -2.41 -2.58 2.23
N GLU A 47 -1.74 -2.89 3.33
CA GLU A 47 -1.55 -1.94 4.45
C GLU A 47 -0.66 -0.75 4.04
N ILE A 48 0.41 -0.98 3.28
CA ILE A 48 1.26 0.08 2.70
C ILE A 48 0.43 0.98 1.79
N PHE A 49 -0.27 0.44 0.80
CA PHE A 49 -1.03 1.29 -0.13
C PHE A 49 -2.17 2.03 0.56
N ARG A 50 -2.88 1.38 1.50
CA ARG A 50 -3.89 2.05 2.31
C ARG A 50 -3.29 3.23 3.07
N HIS A 51 -2.16 3.03 3.74
CA HIS A 51 -1.43 4.09 4.42
C HIS A 51 -1.11 5.25 3.47
N LEU A 52 -0.53 4.98 2.29
CA LEU A 52 -0.21 6.02 1.31
C LEU A 52 -1.45 6.79 0.79
N TYR A 53 -2.57 6.12 0.55
CA TYR A 53 -3.79 6.78 0.05
C TYR A 53 -4.55 7.58 1.12
N GLU A 54 -4.42 7.18 2.38
CA GLU A 54 -5.14 7.77 3.51
C GLU A 54 -4.26 8.72 4.33
N TYR A 55 -2.94 8.76 4.12
CA TYR A 55 -1.95 9.52 4.89
C TYR A 55 -2.33 10.98 5.14
N ASP A 56 -2.69 11.71 4.09
CA ASP A 56 -3.00 13.15 4.18
C ASP A 56 -4.36 13.45 4.84
N ARG A 57 -5.13 12.41 5.19
CA ARG A 57 -6.54 12.55 5.63
C ARG A 57 -6.80 11.88 6.97
N GLU A 58 -6.20 10.73 7.20
CA GLU A 58 -6.42 9.87 8.35
C GLU A 58 -5.07 9.59 9.01
N ASN A 59 -5.04 9.56 10.33
CA ASN A 59 -3.82 9.24 11.08
C ASN A 59 -3.64 7.71 11.19
N ILE A 60 -3.53 7.04 10.03
CA ILE A 60 -3.37 5.59 9.94
C ILE A 60 -1.89 5.29 9.77
N GLU A 61 -1.30 4.72 10.81
CA GLU A 61 0.12 4.38 10.82
C GLU A 61 0.28 2.85 10.77
N PRO A 62 1.01 2.30 9.78
CA PRO A 62 1.37 0.89 9.76
C PRO A 62 2.21 0.52 10.98
N LYS A 63 2.04 -0.71 11.47
CA LYS A 63 2.79 -1.22 12.63
C LYS A 63 4.18 -1.77 12.27
N PHE A 64 4.72 -1.34 11.13
CA PHE A 64 5.99 -1.81 10.59
C PHE A 64 6.59 -0.76 9.68
N ASP A 65 7.92 -0.77 9.58
CA ASP A 65 8.67 0.09 8.68
C ASP A 65 8.73 -0.56 7.29
N TYR A 66 8.72 0.27 6.26
CA TYR A 66 8.84 -0.21 4.89
C TYR A 66 9.54 0.80 3.99
N THR A 67 10.13 0.25 2.92
CA THR A 67 10.58 1.01 1.76
C THR A 67 9.90 0.44 0.53
N ILE A 68 9.33 1.30 -0.30
CA ILE A 68 8.77 0.91 -1.60
C ILE A 68 9.35 1.82 -2.68
N ILE A 69 9.87 1.19 -3.73
CA ILE A 69 10.38 1.89 -4.92
C ILE A 69 9.57 1.42 -6.11
N TYR A 70 9.11 2.36 -6.93
CA TYR A 70 8.32 2.07 -8.11
C TYR A 70 8.42 3.17 -9.17
N ASP A 71 8.06 2.83 -10.40
CA ASP A 71 7.96 3.77 -11.52
C ASP A 71 6.50 3.98 -11.94
N ILE A 72 6.13 5.22 -12.21
CA ILE A 72 4.86 5.59 -12.87
C ILE A 72 5.20 6.56 -14.00
N ASN A 73 4.88 6.20 -15.24
CA ASN A 73 5.18 7.01 -16.43
C ASN A 73 6.66 7.45 -16.48
N ASP A 74 7.57 6.50 -16.26
CA ASP A 74 9.03 6.69 -16.22
C ASP A 74 9.53 7.62 -15.10
N VAL A 75 8.67 7.96 -14.14
CA VAL A 75 9.05 8.69 -12.91
C VAL A 75 9.28 7.69 -11.79
N ALA A 76 10.53 7.51 -11.42
CA ALA A 76 10.93 6.72 -10.26
C ALA A 76 10.57 7.46 -8.97
N THR A 77 9.94 6.74 -8.05
CA THR A 77 9.57 7.23 -6.71
C THR A 77 10.03 6.24 -5.67
N GLU A 78 10.74 6.74 -4.67
CA GLU A 78 11.06 6.04 -3.43
C GLU A 78 10.23 6.64 -2.30
N ILE A 79 9.53 5.76 -1.57
CA ILE A 79 8.85 6.12 -0.32
C ILE A 79 9.37 5.23 0.80
N ILE A 80 9.80 5.86 1.88
CA ILE A 80 10.26 5.21 3.11
C ILE A 80 9.35 5.67 4.24
N TRP A 81 8.85 4.71 5.01
CA TRP A 81 8.21 4.92 6.30
C TRP A 81 9.05 4.22 7.35
N GLU A 82 9.68 5.00 8.24
CA GLU A 82 10.55 4.47 9.28
C GLU A 82 10.31 5.24 10.57
N ALA A 83 10.05 4.52 11.67
CA ALA A 83 9.90 5.11 13.01
C ALA A 83 8.89 6.27 13.09
N GLY A 84 7.81 6.21 12.29
CA GLY A 84 6.78 7.26 12.25
C GLY A 84 7.08 8.43 11.31
N GLN A 85 8.17 8.35 10.54
CA GLN A 85 8.63 9.41 9.65
C GLN A 85 8.46 9.00 8.19
N LEU A 86 7.83 9.87 7.40
CA LEU A 86 7.67 9.71 5.96
C LEU A 86 8.81 10.43 5.23
N THR A 87 9.53 9.69 4.40
CA THR A 87 10.54 10.22 3.48
C THR A 87 10.17 9.85 2.05
N ILE A 88 10.15 10.84 1.15
CA ILE A 88 9.89 10.65 -0.27
C ILE A 88 11.05 11.22 -1.09
N ASN A 89 11.69 10.38 -1.89
CA ASN A 89 12.86 10.72 -2.70
C ASN A 89 13.96 11.42 -1.88
N GLY A 90 14.32 10.81 -0.74
CA GLY A 90 15.35 11.29 0.17
C GLY A 90 15.03 12.56 0.95
N ARG A 91 13.77 13.04 0.94
CA ARG A 91 13.33 14.20 1.73
C ARG A 91 12.22 13.81 2.69
N GLU A 92 12.41 14.16 3.96
CA GLU A 92 11.36 14.07 4.97
C GLU A 92 10.16 14.96 4.57
N ARG A 93 8.95 14.42 4.73
CA ARG A 93 7.70 15.12 4.42
C ARG A 93 6.64 14.81 5.47
N SER A 94 5.75 15.77 5.68
CA SER A 94 4.53 15.60 6.50
C SER A 94 3.29 15.24 5.68
N THR A 95 3.40 15.13 4.36
CA THR A 95 2.29 14.79 3.43
C THR A 95 2.81 14.00 2.23
N ILE A 96 1.91 13.23 1.59
CA ILE A 96 2.14 12.62 0.29
C ILE A 96 2.14 13.70 -0.80
N GLY A 97 1.21 14.65 -0.71
CA GLY A 97 1.13 15.80 -1.62
C GLY A 97 0.90 15.38 -3.07
N GLU A 98 1.69 15.93 -4.00
CA GLU A 98 1.60 15.61 -5.43
C GLU A 98 2.42 14.39 -5.86
N THR A 99 2.91 13.59 -4.90
CA THR A 99 3.65 12.36 -5.21
C THR A 99 2.74 11.41 -5.98
N LEU A 100 3.21 10.93 -7.13
CA LEU A 100 2.44 10.03 -7.98
C LEU A 100 2.25 8.69 -7.28
N LEU A 101 1.01 8.35 -6.97
CA LEU A 101 0.58 7.01 -6.55
C LEU A 101 -0.16 6.34 -7.71
N PRO A 102 -0.23 4.99 -7.78
CA PRO A 102 -1.12 4.34 -8.74
C PRO A 102 -2.57 4.81 -8.50
N ASP A 103 -3.36 5.01 -9.55
CA ASP A 103 -4.77 5.40 -9.36
C ASP A 103 -5.59 4.31 -8.68
N ASN A 104 -5.27 3.05 -8.99
CA ASN A 104 -5.95 1.87 -8.48
C ASN A 104 -4.96 0.72 -8.29
N VAL A 105 -5.15 -0.05 -7.22
CA VAL A 105 -4.46 -1.33 -6.99
C VAL A 105 -5.51 -2.44 -7.05
N LEU A 106 -5.38 -3.34 -8.02
CA LEU A 106 -6.27 -4.50 -8.16
C LEU A 106 -5.59 -5.76 -7.64
N ILE A 107 -6.21 -6.42 -6.67
CA ILE A 107 -5.72 -7.67 -6.10
C ILE A 107 -6.79 -8.75 -6.29
N TYR A 108 -6.42 -9.84 -6.96
CA TYR A 108 -7.24 -11.03 -7.04
C TYR A 108 -6.68 -12.10 -6.10
N TYR A 109 -7.47 -12.48 -5.10
CA TYR A 109 -7.09 -13.51 -4.13
C TYR A 109 -8.14 -14.63 -4.13
N SER A 110 -7.78 -15.78 -4.67
CA SER A 110 -8.67 -16.96 -4.75
C SER A 110 -8.60 -17.86 -3.51
N GLY A 111 -7.84 -17.49 -2.48
CA GLY A 111 -7.72 -18.24 -1.24
C GLY A 111 -8.77 -17.85 -0.20
N HIS A 112 -8.91 -18.67 0.85
CA HIS A 112 -9.72 -18.31 2.01
C HIS A 112 -8.83 -17.66 3.08
N ASN A 113 -8.76 -16.32 3.07
CA ASN A 113 -8.04 -15.53 4.07
C ASN A 113 -8.95 -14.43 4.62
N GLU A 114 -9.52 -14.66 5.80
CA GLU A 114 -10.41 -13.71 6.48
C GLU A 114 -9.71 -12.38 6.80
N ILE A 115 -8.38 -12.34 6.91
CA ILE A 115 -7.63 -11.09 7.16
C ILE A 115 -7.68 -10.18 5.95
N ILE A 116 -7.42 -10.70 4.75
CA ILE A 116 -7.55 -9.94 3.50
C ILE A 116 -9.00 -9.44 3.34
N LYS A 117 -9.98 -10.30 3.62
CA LYS A 117 -11.39 -9.95 3.55
C LYS A 117 -11.76 -8.82 4.53
N ASN A 118 -11.24 -8.86 5.75
CA ASN A 118 -11.47 -7.82 6.76
C ASN A 118 -10.78 -6.50 6.37
N LEU A 119 -9.52 -6.55 5.91
CA LEU A 119 -8.81 -5.37 5.40
C LEU A 119 -9.57 -4.69 4.26
N VAL A 120 -10.07 -5.48 3.31
CA VAL A 120 -10.90 -4.97 2.21
C VAL A 120 -12.22 -4.41 2.75
N SER A 121 -12.87 -5.08 3.70
CA SER A 121 -14.12 -4.60 4.29
C SER A 121 -13.95 -3.26 5.02
N ASP A 122 -12.89 -3.09 5.80
CA ASP A 122 -12.59 -1.85 6.53
C ASP A 122 -12.36 -0.69 5.56
N TYR A 123 -11.61 -0.96 4.49
CA TYR A 123 -11.38 0.00 3.41
C TYR A 123 -12.70 0.35 2.71
N GLU A 124 -13.50 -0.64 2.32
CA GLU A 124 -14.79 -0.42 1.65
C GLU A 124 -15.77 0.35 2.55
N GLU A 125 -15.78 0.12 3.85
CA GLU A 125 -16.63 0.85 4.79
C GLU A 125 -16.24 2.32 4.87
N THR A 126 -14.93 2.59 5.02
CA THR A 126 -14.37 3.96 5.04
C THR A 126 -14.67 4.68 3.73
N PHE A 127 -14.46 4.01 2.60
CA PHE A 127 -14.78 4.53 1.28
C PHE A 127 -16.29 4.81 1.11
N ARG A 128 -17.16 3.89 1.51
CA ARG A 128 -18.63 4.07 1.43
C ARG A 128 -19.12 5.23 2.28
N LYS A 129 -18.60 5.39 3.51
CA LYS A 129 -18.91 6.54 4.37
C LYS A 129 -18.59 7.86 3.67
N ARG A 130 -17.45 7.91 2.99
CA ARG A 130 -17.02 9.10 2.23
C ARG A 130 -17.94 9.43 1.05
N ILE A 131 -18.30 8.44 0.23
CA ILE A 131 -19.22 8.67 -0.90
C ILE A 131 -20.58 9.19 -0.42
N LYS A 132 -21.10 8.67 0.69
CA LYS A 132 -22.33 9.17 1.31
C LYS A 132 -22.20 10.62 1.76
N MET A 133 -21.12 10.97 2.48
CA MET A 133 -20.86 12.34 2.93
C MET A 133 -20.78 13.33 1.75
N LEU A 134 -20.02 13.00 0.71
CA LEU A 134 -19.89 13.85 -0.49
C LEU A 134 -21.22 14.05 -1.21
N THR A 135 -22.06 13.02 -1.26
CA THR A 135 -23.40 13.10 -1.85
C THR A 135 -24.30 14.03 -1.05
N LEU A 136 -24.27 13.96 0.28
CA LEU A 136 -25.03 14.83 1.18
C LEU A 136 -24.58 16.29 1.10
N MET A 137 -23.27 16.55 1.03
CA MET A 137 -22.73 17.91 0.89
C MET A 137 -23.15 18.58 -0.41
N LYS A 138 -23.19 17.83 -1.52
CA LYS A 138 -23.69 18.33 -2.81
C LYS A 138 -25.19 18.66 -2.78
N ALA A 139 -25.99 17.87 -2.09
CA ALA A 139 -27.43 18.11 -1.94
C ALA A 139 -27.76 19.30 -1.02
N ALA A 140 -26.86 19.66 -0.09
CA ALA A 140 -27.04 20.80 0.81
C ALA A 140 -26.56 22.14 0.21
N THR A 141 -25.86 22.11 -0.92
CA THR A 141 -25.34 23.30 -1.63
C THR A 141 -26.13 23.62 -2.91
N SER A 142 -27.17 22.84 -3.20
CA SER A 142 -28.17 23.04 -4.27
C SER A 142 -29.51 23.52 -3.69
#